data_AF-A0A1F8QCM4-F1
#
_entry.id   AF-A0A1F8QCM4-F1
#
_cell.length_a   1.000
_cell.length_b   1.000
_cell.length_c   1.000
_cell.angle_alpha   90.00
_cell.angle_beta   90.00
_cell.angle_gamma   90.00
#
_symmetry.space_group_name_H-M   'P 1'
#
loop_
_entity.id
_entity.type
_entity.pdbx_description
1 polymer ?
#
loop_
_entity_poly.entity_id
_entity_poly.type
_entity_poly.pdbx_seq_one_letter_code
_entity_poly.pdbx_strand_id
1 'polypeptide(L)' 'MTDNGSKQKKCIHYWILESPDGRTSVGKCKYCGVSNEFSNDWHDALNNLGKKESPSREPDLETESEPVETVLVTDV' A
#
# COMPACT_ATOMS: atom_id res chain seq x y z
N MET A 1 13.55 11.87 26.73
CA MET A 1 12.90 10.69 26.13
C MET A 1 12.18 11.17 24.89
N THR A 2 12.84 11.13 23.73
CA THR A 2 12.30 11.71 22.48
C THR A 2 11.33 10.73 21.85
N ASP A 3 10.04 11.07 21.94
CA ASP A 3 9.00 10.56 21.04
C ASP A 3 9.40 10.88 19.61
N ASN A 4 9.76 9.86 18.83
CA ASN A 4 10.11 10.00 17.42
C ASN A 4 8.91 9.56 16.58
N GLY A 5 7.85 10.38 16.63
CA GLY A 5 6.68 10.29 15.76
C GLY A 5 7.02 10.59 14.30
N SER A 6 7.90 9.79 13.69
CA SER A 6 8.07 9.80 12.25
C SER A 6 6.83 9.12 11.65
N LYS A 7 5.90 9.92 11.09
CA LYS A 7 4.82 9.41 10.24
C LYS A 7 5.45 8.48 9.21
N GLN A 8 5.29 7.17 9.41
CA GLN A 8 5.76 6.14 8.49
C GLN A 8 5.09 6.45 7.15
N LYS A 9 5.87 6.90 6.16
CA LYS A 9 5.33 7.15 4.80
C LYS A 9 4.70 5.83 4.35
N LYS A 10 3.41 5.86 3.99
CA LYS A 10 2.69 4.69 3.48
C LYS A 10 3.45 4.17 2.25
N CYS A 11 4.18 3.07 2.41
CA CYS A 11 5.00 2.52 1.34
C CYS A 11 4.22 1.40 0.65
N ILE A 12 4.02 1.53 -0.66
CA ILE A 12 3.57 0.41 -1.49
C ILE A 12 4.83 -0.38 -1.85
N HIS A 13 5.03 -1.50 -1.17
CA HIS A 13 6.28 -2.23 -1.30
C HIS A 13 6.39 -2.95 -2.65
N TYR A 14 7.41 -2.58 -3.42
CA TYR A 14 7.87 -3.35 -4.58
C TYR A 14 9.01 -4.27 -4.12
N TRP A 15 8.69 -5.56 -3.98
CA TRP A 15 9.62 -6.55 -3.42
C TRP A 15 10.58 -7.07 -4.49
N ILE A 16 11.89 -6.92 -4.23
CA ILE A 16 12.93 -7.62 -4.96
C ILE A 16 13.27 -8.87 -4.15
N LEU A 17 12.96 -10.05 -4.69
CA LEU A 17 13.29 -11.32 -4.04
C LEU A 17 14.74 -11.70 -4.31
N GLU A 18 15.44 -12.11 -3.26
CA GLU A 18 16.76 -12.72 -3.35
C GLU A 18 16.65 -14.16 -3.86
N SER A 19 17.79 -14.84 -4.03
CA SER A 19 17.80 -16.25 -4.39
C SER A 19 17.05 -17.09 -3.36
N PRO A 20 16.30 -18.12 -3.79
CA PRO A 20 15.53 -18.94 -2.86
C PRO A 20 16.45 -19.67 -1.88
N ASP A 21 16.08 -19.65 -0.60
CA ASP A 21 16.73 -20.41 0.47
C ASP A 21 15.81 -21.53 0.94
N GLY A 22 15.67 -22.54 0.07
CA GLY A 22 14.79 -23.67 0.29
C GLY A 22 13.31 -23.27 0.26
N ARG A 23 12.62 -23.43 1.41
CA ARG A 23 11.16 -23.24 1.51
C ARG A 23 10.74 -21.77 1.49
N THR A 24 11.66 -20.86 1.71
CA THR A 24 11.37 -19.42 1.76
C THR A 24 12.36 -18.62 0.92
N SER A 25 11.98 -17.38 0.61
CA SER A 25 12.82 -16.40 -0.04
C SER A 25 12.72 -15.09 0.75
N VAL A 26 13.85 -14.40 0.91
CA VAL A 26 13.85 -13.05 1.49
C VAL A 26 13.62 -12.03 0.39
N GLY A 27 12.74 -11.07 0.65
CA GLY A 27 12.49 -9.95 -0.25
C GLY A 27 12.79 -8.61 0.41
N LYS A 28 13.48 -7.72 -0.31
CA LYS A 28 13.71 -6.34 0.14
C LYS A 28 12.92 -5.35 -0.71
N CYS A 29 12.24 -4.41 -0.06
CA CYS A 29 11.53 -3.36 -0.77
C CYS A 29 12.52 -2.41 -1.45
N LYS A 30 12.34 -2.20 -2.76
CA LYS A 30 13.16 -1.28 -3.55
C LYS A 30 13.14 0.17 -3.03
N TYR A 31 12.06 0.59 -2.38
CA TYR A 31 11.83 1.99 -2.03
C TYR A 31 12.18 2.34 -0.58
N CYS A 32 11.76 1.52 0.38
CA CYS A 32 12.02 1.79 1.80
C CYS A 32 13.06 0.86 2.44
N GLY A 33 13.50 -0.18 1.72
CA GLY A 33 14.52 -1.11 2.20
C GLY A 33 14.05 -2.09 3.29
N VAL A 34 12.78 -2.08 3.69
CA VAL A 34 12.25 -3.11 4.61
C VAL A 34 12.39 -4.49 3.98
N SER A 35 12.64 -5.51 4.80
CA SER A 35 12.70 -6.91 4.40
C SER A 35 11.46 -7.67 4.85
N ASN A 36 11.05 -8.67 4.09
CA ASN A 36 10.02 -9.63 4.46
C ASN A 36 10.38 -11.02 3.94
N GLU A 37 9.87 -12.05 4.60
CA GLU A 37 10.07 -13.45 4.19
C GLU A 37 8.83 -13.95 3.45
N PHE A 38 9.05 -14.63 2.33
CA PHE A 38 8.01 -15.15 1.45
C PHE A 38 8.13 -16.66 1.36
N SER A 39 7.03 -17.37 1.58
CA SER A 39 6.97 -18.81 1.37
C SER A 39 6.97 -19.14 -0.12
N ASN A 40 7.80 -20.09 -0.52
CA ASN A 40 7.85 -20.63 -1.88
C ASN A 40 6.87 -21.80 -2.07
N ASP A 41 6.16 -22.20 -1.00
CA ASP A 41 5.20 -23.29 -1.00
C ASP A 41 3.77 -22.76 -1.15
N TRP A 42 3.08 -23.20 -2.19
CA TRP A 42 1.70 -22.76 -2.47
C TRP A 42 0.74 -23.14 -1.34
N HIS A 43 0.97 -24.26 -0.65
CA HIS A 43 0.11 -24.75 0.41
C HIS A 43 0.18 -23.82 1.62
N ASP A 44 1.37 -23.35 1.93
CA ASP A 44 1.60 -22.36 2.98
C ASP A 44 1.05 -20.98 2.60
N ALA A 45 1.16 -20.59 1.33
CA ALA A 45 0.53 -19.37 0.84
C ALA A 45 -1.01 -19.41 1.01
N LEU A 46 -1.65 -20.55 0.70
CA LEU A 46 -3.09 -20.73 0.85
C LEU A 46 -3.54 -20.71 2.31
N ASN A 47 -2.78 -21.34 3.20
CA ASN A 47 -3.08 -21.36 4.64
C ASN A 47 -3.04 -19.96 5.29
N ASN A 48 -2.35 -19.02 4.64
CA ASN A 48 -2.22 -17.63 5.07
C ASN A 48 -3.10 -16.65 4.27
N LEU A 49 -3.90 -17.11 3.30
CA LEU A 49 -4.92 -16.31 2.63
C LEU A 49 -6.06 -16.02 3.62
N GLY A 50 -6.13 -14.78 4.10
CA GLY A 50 -7.19 -14.32 5.02
C GLY A 50 -6.73 -13.97 6.43
N LYS A 51 -5.47 -14.23 6.79
CA LYS A 51 -4.90 -13.85 8.11
C LYS A 51 -4.11 -12.54 8.11
N LYS A 52 -4.00 -11.88 6.95
CA LYS A 52 -3.28 -10.61 6.83
C LYS A 52 -4.30 -9.50 6.99
N GLU A 53 -4.21 -8.78 8.09
CA GLU A 53 -4.93 -7.52 8.30
C GLU A 53 -4.49 -6.57 7.19
N SER A 54 -5.23 -6.52 6.09
CA SER A 54 -5.00 -5.52 5.06
C SER A 54 -5.25 -4.15 5.70
N PRO A 55 -4.32 -3.18 5.61
CA PRO A 55 -4.70 -1.80 5.84
C PRO A 55 -5.83 -1.51 4.86
N SER A 56 -7.02 -1.26 5.38
CA SER A 56 -8.20 -0.95 4.59
C SER A 56 -7.79 0.05 3.52
N ARG A 57 -7.85 -0.36 2.25
CA ARG A 57 -7.82 0.58 1.14
C ARG A 57 -9.19 1.24 1.19
N GLU A 58 -9.32 2.23 2.06
CA GLU A 58 -10.43 3.16 1.99
C GLU A 58 -10.29 3.81 0.60
N PRO A 59 -11.28 3.70 -0.29
CA PRO A 59 -11.26 4.51 -1.50
C PRO A 59 -11.29 5.95 -1.02
N ASP A 60 -10.29 6.75 -1.42
CA ASP A 60 -10.31 8.19 -1.21
C ASP A 60 -11.56 8.71 -1.94
N LEU A 61 -12.65 8.90 -1.20
CA LEU A 61 -13.87 9.53 -1.69
C LEU A 61 -13.49 11.01 -1.85
N GLU A 62 -13.00 11.37 -3.03
CA GLU A 62 -12.87 12.77 -3.47
C GLU A 62 -14.27 13.39 -3.41
N THR A 63 -14.57 13.92 -2.23
CA THR A 63 -15.73 14.72 -1.95
C THR A 63 -15.31 16.14 -2.27
N GLU A 64 -15.71 16.67 -3.41
CA GLU A 64 -15.98 18.09 -3.55
C GLU A 64 -16.81 18.32 -4.82
N SER A 65 -18.11 18.47 -4.58
CA SER A 65 -19.10 19.04 -5.47
C SER A 65 -18.82 20.53 -5.67
N GLU A 66 -18.66 20.98 -6.91
CA GLU A 66 -18.92 22.39 -7.25
C GLU A 66 -20.11 22.45 -8.23
N PRO A 67 -21.22 23.12 -7.88
CA PRO A 67 -22.26 23.43 -8.86
C PRO A 67 -21.71 24.51 -9.80
N VAL A 68 -21.67 24.21 -11.10
CA VAL A 68 -21.42 25.23 -12.11
C VAL A 68 -22.59 26.22 -12.12
N GLU A 69 -22.42 27.37 -11.48
CA GLU A 69 -23.34 28.50 -11.66
C GLU A 69 -23.20 29.01 -13.10
N THR A 70 -24.19 28.70 -13.93
CA THR A 70 -24.31 29.28 -15.27
C THR A 70 -24.69 30.74 -15.13
N VAL A 71 -23.69 31.62 -15.12
CA VAL A 71 -23.89 33.07 -15.23
C VAL A 71 -24.27 33.37 -16.68
N LEU A 72 -25.56 33.55 -16.96
CA LEU A 72 -26.00 34.15 -18.21
C LEU A 72 -25.73 35.66 -18.11
N VAL A 73 -24.59 36.08 -18.65
CA VAL A 73 -24.31 37.50 -18.91
C VAL A 73 -25.28 38.01 -19.97
N THR A 74 -26.04 39.02 -19.61
CA THR A 74 -26.87 39.84 -20.50
C THR A 74 -25.98 40.83 -21.23
N ASP A 75 -26.11 40.97 -22.55
CA ASP A 75 -25.62 42.17 -23.24
C ASP A 75 -26.47 42.53 -24.48
N VAL A 76 -26.96 43.78 -24.42
CA VAL A 76 -27.44 44.77 -25.41
C VAL A 76 -28.69 44.52 -26.28
#